data_AF-A0A8T5PJ36-F1
#
_entry.id   AF-A0A8T5PJ36-F1
#
_cell.length_a   1.000
_cell.length_b   1.000
_cell.length_c   1.000
_cell.angle_alpha   90.00
_cell.angle_beta   90.00
_cell.angle_gamma   90.00
#
_symmetry.space_group_name_H-M   'P 1'
#
loop_
_entity.id
_entity.type
_entity.pdbx_description
1 polymer ?
#
loop_
_entity_poly.entity_id
_entity_poly.type
_entity_poly.pdbx_seq_one_letter_code
_entity_poly.pdbx_strand_id
1 'polypeptide(L)' 'MLENEEYKVLKKIAETQVITKYELAKNFSNLNPHINKIIEKLLERGYIARVSFGTNYLVITNSGMRAIWEYEK' A
#
# COMPACT_ATOMS: atom_id res chain seq x y z
N MET A 1 13.73 4.89 2.71
CA MET A 1 13.78 3.46 3.06
C MET A 1 12.41 3.09 3.62
N LEU A 2 11.86 1.91 3.29
CA LEU A 2 10.56 1.49 3.82
C LEU A 2 10.67 1.14 5.31
N GLU A 3 9.71 1.58 6.10
CA GLU A 3 9.51 1.06 7.46
C GLU A 3 8.80 -0.31 7.41
N ASN A 4 8.91 -1.12 8.47
CA ASN A 4 8.33 -2.48 8.51
C ASN A 4 6.81 -2.49 8.24
N GLU A 5 6.07 -1.52 8.77
CA GLU A 5 4.63 -1.41 8.54
C GLU A 5 4.31 -0.96 7.11
N GLU A 6 5.07 -0.02 6.57
CA GLU A 6 4.95 0.43 5.18
C GLU A 6 5.20 -0.73 4.21
N TYR A 7 6.21 -1.55 4.48
CA TYR A 7 6.52 -2.76 3.72
C TYR A 7 5.37 -3.77 3.75
N LYS A 8 4.83 -4.09 4.93
CA LYS A 8 3.71 -5.05 5.05
C LYS A 8 2.48 -4.60 4.27
N VAL A 9 2.14 -3.31 4.37
CA VAL A 9 1.01 -2.72 3.65
C VAL A 9 1.25 -2.74 2.14
N LEU A 10 2.43 -2.32 1.68
CA LEU A 10 2.80 -2.31 0.26
C LEU A 10 2.81 -3.73 -0.34
N LYS A 11 3.35 -4.72 0.39
CA LYS A 11 3.36 -6.13 -0.02
C LYS A 11 1.96 -6.70 -0.14
N LYS A 12 1.05 -6.36 0.78
CA LYS A 12 -0.35 -6.79 0.69
C LYS A 12 -1.05 -6.25 -0.56
N ILE A 13 -0.79 -5.00 -0.92
CA ILE A 13 -1.29 -4.39 -2.17
C ILE A 13 -0.71 -5.11 -3.39
N ALA A 14 0.59 -5.46 -3.37
CA ALA A 14 1.24 -6.23 -4.43
C ALA A 14 0.60 -7.61 -4.67
N GLU A 15 0.32 -8.35 -3.60
CA GLU A 15 -0.29 -9.68 -3.65
C GLU A 15 -1.72 -9.64 -4.18
N THR A 16 -2.48 -8.60 -3.85
CA THR A 16 -3.90 -8.48 -4.21
C THR A 16 -4.08 -7.83 -5.58
N GLN A 17 -3.04 -7.15 -6.09
CA GLN A 17 -3.00 -6.33 -7.32
C GLN A 17 -3.91 -5.09 -7.30
N VAL A 18 -5.14 -5.23 -6.81
CA VAL A 18 -6.15 -4.19 -6.68
C VAL A 18 -6.86 -4.35 -5.33
N ILE A 19 -6.86 -3.30 -4.50
CA ILE A 19 -7.49 -3.36 -3.18
C ILE A 19 -8.08 -2.00 -2.78
N THR A 20 -9.23 -1.99 -2.11
CA THR A 20 -9.81 -0.75 -1.58
C THR A 20 -9.17 -0.35 -0.25
N LYS A 21 -9.27 0.95 0.08
CA LYS A 21 -8.83 1.46 1.40
C LYS A 21 -9.55 0.75 2.56
N TYR A 22 -10.82 0.41 2.37
CA TYR A 22 -11.62 -0.29 3.39
C TYR A 22 -11.12 -1.72 3.62
N GLU A 23 -10.88 -2.48 2.55
CA GLU A 23 -10.32 -3.83 2.65
C GLU A 23 -8.92 -3.79 3.28
N LEU A 24 -8.10 -2.83 2.90
CA LEU A 24 -6.77 -2.65 3.49
C LEU A 24 -6.87 -2.38 5.00
N ALA A 25 -7.75 -1.46 5.43
CA ALA A 25 -7.98 -1.17 6.85
C ALA A 25 -8.52 -2.39 7.62
N LYS A 26 -9.30 -3.26 6.98
CA LYS A 26 -9.78 -4.52 7.57
C LYS A 26 -8.65 -5.55 7.75
N ASN A 27 -7.74 -5.65 6.77
CA ASN A 27 -6.57 -6.53 6.84
C ASN A 27 -5.56 -6.07 7.90
N PHE A 28 -5.47 -4.75 8.12
CA PHE A 28 -4.55 -4.12 9.07
C PHE A 28 -5.30 -3.42 10.21
N SER A 29 -6.28 -4.09 10.80
CA SER A 29 -7.10 -3.53 11.89
C SER A 29 -6.27 -3.10 13.11
N ASN A 30 -5.15 -3.78 13.35
CA ASN A 30 -4.16 -3.44 14.38
C ASN A 30 -3.38 -2.15 14.10
N LEU A 31 -3.37 -1.67 12.84
CA LEU A 31 -2.73 -0.42 12.44
C LEU A 31 -3.74 0.74 12.38
N ASN A 32 -4.99 0.56 12.76
CA ASN A 32 -5.97 1.65 12.78
C ASN A 32 -5.66 2.59 13.96
N PRO A 33 -5.55 3.92 13.81
CA PRO A 33 -5.77 4.74 12.60
C PRO A 33 -4.55 5.04 11.72
N HIS A 34 -3.38 4.55 12.10
CA HIS A 34 -2.09 4.75 11.43
C HIS A 34 -2.07 4.26 9.96
N ILE A 35 -2.92 3.29 9.59
CA ILE A 35 -3.02 2.77 8.22
C ILE A 35 -3.28 3.87 7.19
N ASN A 36 -4.05 4.91 7.53
CA ASN A 36 -4.32 6.03 6.63
C ASN A 36 -3.05 6.82 6.31
N LYS A 37 -2.22 7.08 7.33
CA LYS A 37 -0.94 7.77 7.17
C LYS A 37 0.03 6.93 6.34
N ILE A 38 0.06 5.61 6.53
CA ILE A 38 0.90 4.71 5.74
C ILE A 38 0.48 4.75 4.27
N ILE A 39 -0.83 4.66 3.97
CA ILE A 39 -1.33 4.76 2.61
C ILE A 39 -0.93 6.11 1.97
N GLU A 40 -1.06 7.22 2.70
CA GLU A 40 -0.67 8.54 2.23
C GLU A 40 0.82 8.62 1.90
N LYS A 41 1.69 8.15 2.80
CA LYS A 41 3.14 8.07 2.54
C LYS A 41 3.46 7.22 1.30
N LEU A 42 2.79 6.08 1.13
CA LEU A 42 3.02 5.19 -0.02
C LEU A 42 2.56 5.84 -1.35
N LEU A 43 1.49 6.63 -1.31
CA LEU A 43 1.04 7.43 -2.44
C LEU A 43 2.01 8.58 -2.78
N GLU A 44 2.47 9.32 -1.77
CA GLU A 44 3.44 10.41 -1.93
C GLU A 44 4.77 9.93 -2.51
N ARG A 45 5.21 8.73 -2.12
CA ARG A 45 6.41 8.07 -2.69
C ARG A 45 6.19 7.48 -4.08
N GLY A 46 4.95 7.49 -4.58
CA GLY A 46 4.59 6.89 -5.86
C GLY A 46 4.72 5.37 -5.89
N TYR A 47 4.68 4.70 -4.74
CA TYR A 47 4.75 3.23 -4.63
C TYR A 47 3.41 2.57 -4.92
N ILE A 48 2.32 3.30 -4.68
CA ILE A 48 0.97 2.90 -5.05
C ILE A 48 0.28 4.04 -5.78
N ALA A 49 -0.73 3.73 -6.59
CA ALA A 49 -1.55 4.69 -7.29
C ALA A 49 -3.03 4.51 -6.94
N ARG A 50 -3.81 5.59 -7.07
CA ARG A 50 -5.26 5.55 -6.97
C ARG A 50 -5.86 5.37 -8.37
N VAL A 51 -6.79 4.45 -8.49
CA VAL A 51 -7.59 4.25 -9.69
C VAL A 51 -9.06 4.29 -9.31
N SER A 52 -9.87 5.06 -10.04
CA SER A 52 -11.27 5.32 -9.69
C SER A 52 -12.22 4.79 -10.78
N PHE A 53 -13.03 3.79 -10.44
CA PHE A 53 -14.09 3.24 -11.29
C PHE A 53 -15.35 3.04 -10.44
N GLY A 54 -16.05 4.13 -10.11
CA GLY A 54 -17.17 4.12 -9.14
C GLY A 54 -16.76 3.89 -7.67
N THR A 55 -15.56 3.37 -7.43
CA THR A 55 -14.89 3.23 -6.13
C THR A 55 -13.40 3.52 -6.28
N ASN A 56 -12.75 3.92 -5.18
CA ASN A 56 -11.32 4.18 -5.12
C ASN A 56 -10.54 2.90 -4.79
N TYR A 57 -9.74 2.45 -5.75
CA TYR A 57 -8.82 1.33 -5.63
C TYR A 57 -7.38 1.82 -5.48
N LEU A 58 -6.59 1.04 -4.75
CA LEU A 58 -5.15 1.18 -4.62
C LEU A 58 -4.50 0.06 -5.42
N VAL A 59 -3.56 0.43 -6.28
CA VAL A 59 -2.79 -0.51 -7.10
C VAL A 59 -1.30 -0.25 -6.90
N ILE A 60 -0.47 -1.29 -6.99
CA ILE A 60 0.98 -1.14 -6.89
C ILE A 60 1.56 -0.56 -8.18
N THR A 61 2.59 0.27 -8.07
CA THR A 61 3.36 0.78 -9.22
C THR A 61 4.65 0.00 -9.42
N ASN A 62 5.31 0.20 -10.56
CA ASN A 62 6.66 -0.35 -10.80
C ASN A 62 7.66 0.11 -9.74
N SER A 63 7.56 1.37 -9.28
CA SER A 63 8.39 1.90 -8.19
C SER A 63 8.11 1.19 -6.86
N GLY A 64 6.84 0.88 -6.57
CA GLY A 64 6.46 0.10 -5.39
C GLY A 64 7.00 -1.32 -5.42
N MET A 65 6.91 -2.00 -6.57
CA MET A 65 7.49 -3.33 -6.76
C MET A 65 9.00 -3.34 -6.55
N ARG A 66 9.70 -2.32 -7.07
CA ARG A 66 11.14 -2.16 -6.85
C ARG A 66 11.47 -1.92 -5.37
N ALA A 67 10.68 -1.10 -4.68
CA ALA A 67 10.88 -0.82 -3.25
C ALA A 67 10.71 -2.08 -2.38
N ILE A 68 9.78 -2.98 -2.71
CA ILE A 68 9.66 -4.29 -2.06
C ILE A 68 10.94 -5.10 -2.27
N TRP A 69 11.42 -5.21 -3.51
CA TRP A 69 12.60 -5.99 -3.82
C TRP A 69 13.87 -5.46 -3.14
N GLU A 70 14.00 -4.14 -3.01
CA GLU A 70 15.11 -3.50 -2.29
C GLU A 70 15.04 -3.72 -0.77
N TYR A 71 13.84 -3.87 -0.19
CA TYR A 71 13.68 -4.16 1.24
C TYR A 71 13.95 -5.63 1.59
N GLU A 72 13.73 -6.56 0.66
CA GLU A 72 13.91 -8.00 0.87
C GLU A 72 15.35 -8.49 0.63
N LYS A 73 16.25 -7.59 0.23
CA LYS A 73 17.70 -7.86 0.11
C LYS A 73 18.42 -7.70 1.44
#